data_AF-A0A6N2DVB6-F1
#
_entry.id   AF-A0A6N2DVB6-F1
#
_cell.length_a   1.000
_cell.length_b   1.000
_cell.length_c   1.000
_cell.angle_alpha   90.00
_cell.angle_beta   90.00
_cell.angle_gamma   90.00
#
_symmetry.space_group_name_H-M   'P 1'
#
loop_
_entity.id
_entity.type
_entity.pdbx_description
1 polymer ?
#
loop_
_entity_poly.entity_id
_entity_poly.type
_entity_poly.pdbx_seq_one_letter_code
_entity_poly.pdbx_strand_id
1 'polypeptide(L)'
;MRLRAHHVLCVLTYAGTGYSERFCANMDRVIARLNAGAAIVLKDGPDDICAPLVAAGPAHCRRYRVHVRDRRARAVLATLMGRRGPASGRLRLSPRRVARLRRAFGRGRARAACRGCPWSALCGRIAASGFVDTRLLPRHGQAASMAPAIRPQRVAALANRRRGRY
;
A
#
# COMPACT_ATOMS: atom_id res chain seq x y z
N MET A 1 14.76 -5.59 2.61
CA MET A 1 13.93 -5.25 1.43
C MET A 1 13.82 -3.74 1.31
N ARG A 2 13.48 -3.21 0.14
CA ARG A 2 13.42 -1.75 -0.10
C ARG A 2 12.01 -1.35 -0.48
N LEU A 3 11.43 -0.40 0.26
CA LEU A 3 10.07 0.09 -0.01
C LEU A 3 10.02 1.61 -0.01
N ARG A 4 9.15 2.17 -0.82
CA ARG A 4 8.76 3.58 -0.78
C ARG A 4 7.90 3.83 0.45
N ALA A 5 7.95 5.05 0.96
CA ALA A 5 7.21 5.42 2.16
C ALA A 5 5.70 5.19 2.01
N HIS A 6 5.11 5.49 0.84
CA HIS A 6 3.69 5.25 0.66
C HIS A 6 3.33 3.76 0.58
N HIS A 7 4.22 2.93 0.04
CA HIS A 7 4.01 1.48 0.00
C HIS A 7 4.09 0.84 1.38
N VAL A 8 4.90 1.40 2.29
CA VAL A 8 4.84 1.02 3.71
C VAL A 8 3.44 1.30 4.31
N LEU A 9 2.75 2.37 3.89
CA LEU A 9 1.36 2.58 4.28
C LEU A 9 0.39 1.62 3.56
N CYS A 10 0.62 1.33 2.27
CA CYS A 10 -0.23 0.42 1.49
C CYS A 10 -0.27 -1.00 2.08
N VAL A 11 0.86 -1.55 2.53
CA VAL A 11 0.91 -2.91 3.12
C VAL A 11 0.10 -3.02 4.41
N LEU A 12 -0.17 -1.91 5.12
CA LEU A 12 -1.00 -1.92 6.34
C LEU A 12 -2.45 -2.29 6.06
N THR A 13 -2.93 -1.96 4.85
CA THR A 13 -4.32 -2.11 4.39
C THR A 13 -4.46 -3.11 3.25
N TYR A 14 -3.46 -3.96 3.01
CA TYR A 14 -3.53 -4.90 1.89
C TYR A 14 -4.26 -6.18 2.30
N ALA A 15 -5.31 -6.53 1.55
CA ALA A 15 -6.20 -7.66 1.81
C ALA A 15 -6.18 -8.74 0.72
N GLY A 16 -5.25 -8.68 -0.26
CA GLY A 16 -5.21 -9.65 -1.36
C GLY A 16 -6.06 -9.30 -2.58
N THR A 17 -6.79 -8.19 -2.57
CA THR A 17 -7.73 -7.82 -3.62
C THR A 17 -7.78 -6.30 -3.88
N GLY A 18 -8.46 -5.89 -4.95
CA GLY A 18 -8.67 -4.49 -5.35
C GLY A 18 -7.58 -3.90 -6.25
N TYR A 19 -6.59 -4.71 -6.64
CA TYR A 19 -5.53 -4.37 -7.59
C TYR A 19 -5.51 -5.39 -8.73
N SER A 20 -4.66 -5.18 -9.75
CA SER A 20 -4.45 -6.20 -10.77
C SER A 20 -3.87 -7.49 -10.17
N GLU A 21 -4.15 -8.62 -10.80
CA GLU A 21 -3.67 -9.93 -10.34
C GLU A 21 -2.14 -9.96 -10.14
N ARG A 22 -1.40 -9.45 -11.12
CA ARG A 22 0.08 -9.34 -11.04
C ARG A 22 0.54 -8.46 -9.86
N PHE A 23 -0.20 -7.40 -9.53
CA PHE A 23 0.10 -6.56 -8.37
C PHE A 23 -0.16 -7.32 -7.07
N CYS A 24 -1.31 -7.99 -6.95
CA CYS A 24 -1.65 -8.80 -5.78
C CYS A 24 -0.62 -9.92 -5.56
N ALA A 25 -0.28 -10.69 -6.60
CA ALA A 25 0.73 -11.74 -6.52
C ALA A 25 2.08 -11.22 -6.03
N ASN A 26 2.51 -10.03 -6.49
CA ASN A 26 3.75 -9.42 -5.99
C ASN A 26 3.64 -8.93 -4.55
N MET A 27 2.52 -8.30 -4.19
CA MET A 27 2.24 -7.85 -2.83
C MET A 27 2.22 -9.01 -1.84
N ASP A 28 1.68 -10.17 -2.23
CA ASP A 28 1.65 -11.38 -1.39
C ASP A 28 3.06 -11.83 -1.03
N ARG A 29 3.98 -11.87 -2.01
CA ARG A 29 5.40 -12.18 -1.76
C ARG A 29 6.07 -11.15 -0.85
N VAL A 30 5.76 -9.87 -1.03
CA VAL A 30 6.28 -8.80 -0.17
C VAL A 30 5.77 -8.95 1.27
N ILE A 31 4.48 -9.23 1.44
CA ILE A 31 3.85 -9.43 2.74
C ILE A 31 4.41 -10.67 3.45
N ALA A 32 4.60 -11.78 2.73
CA ALA A 32 5.22 -12.99 3.29
C ALA A 32 6.62 -12.68 3.87
N ARG A 33 7.44 -11.93 3.13
CA ARG A 33 8.77 -11.49 3.60
C ARG A 33 8.66 -10.58 4.84
N LEU A 34 7.71 -9.65 4.85
CA LEU A 34 7.48 -8.76 6.00
C LEU A 34 7.02 -9.53 7.24
N ASN A 35 6.14 -10.51 7.08
CA ASN A 35 5.67 -11.39 8.15
C ASN A 35 6.80 -12.28 8.68
N ALA A 36 7.72 -12.73 7.81
CA ALA A 36 8.97 -13.39 8.21
C ALA A 36 10.01 -12.44 8.84
N GLY A 37 9.64 -11.17 9.07
CA GLY A 37 10.45 -10.20 9.79
C GLY A 37 11.43 -9.40 8.93
N ALA A 38 11.31 -9.43 7.59
CA ALA A 38 12.20 -8.65 6.73
C ALA A 38 12.23 -7.17 7.12
N ALA A 39 13.45 -6.61 7.24
CA ALA A 39 13.62 -5.18 7.47
C ALA A 39 13.42 -4.38 6.18
N ILE A 40 12.83 -3.21 6.30
CA ILE A 40 12.55 -2.25 5.24
C ILE A 40 13.59 -1.14 5.28
N VAL A 41 14.23 -0.87 4.15
CA VAL A 41 14.95 0.39 3.91
C VAL A 41 14.03 1.29 3.09
N LEU A 42 13.77 2.50 3.58
CA LEU A 42 13.00 3.47 2.83
C LEU A 42 13.83 3.95 1.63
N LYS A 43 13.24 3.96 0.43
CA LYS A 43 13.88 4.52 -0.77
C LYS A 43 12.94 5.42 -1.55
N ASP A 44 13.53 6.18 -2.46
CA ASP A 44 12.81 6.89 -3.53
C ASP A 44 12.86 6.11 -4.85
N GLY A 45 11.90 6.38 -5.73
CA GLY A 45 11.77 5.71 -7.02
C GLY A 45 11.23 4.27 -6.91
N PRO A 46 11.28 3.48 -8.00
CA PRO A 46 10.74 2.13 -8.02
C PRO A 46 11.32 1.23 -6.92
N ASP A 47 10.48 0.42 -6.29
CA ASP A 47 10.82 -0.43 -5.14
C ASP A 47 10.38 -1.87 -5.32
N ASP A 48 10.52 -2.70 -4.29
CA ASP A 48 10.22 -4.14 -4.38
C ASP A 48 8.74 -4.43 -4.72
N ILE A 49 7.82 -3.47 -4.55
CA ILE A 49 6.40 -3.60 -4.93
C ILE A 49 6.17 -3.18 -6.37
N CYS A 50 6.63 -2.01 -6.78
CA CYS A 50 6.30 -1.46 -8.11
C CYS A 50 7.33 -1.73 -9.19
N ALA A 51 8.61 -1.93 -8.87
CA ALA A 51 9.65 -2.14 -9.88
C ALA A 51 9.35 -3.33 -10.81
N PRO A 52 8.85 -4.49 -10.32
CA PRO A 52 8.47 -5.60 -11.20
C PRO A 52 7.30 -5.29 -12.15
N LEU A 53 6.55 -4.22 -11.90
CA LEU A 53 5.40 -3.80 -12.70
C LEU A 53 5.76 -2.66 -13.68
N VAL A 54 6.87 -1.96 -13.44
CA VAL A 54 7.37 -0.87 -14.30
C VAL A 54 7.87 -1.40 -15.64
N ALA A 55 8.40 -2.62 -15.67
CA ALA A 55 8.84 -3.26 -16.91
C ALA A 55 7.67 -3.62 -17.86
N ALA A 56 6.41 -3.56 -17.38
CA ALA A 56 5.24 -4.08 -18.10
C ALA A 56 4.31 -2.98 -18.67
N GLY A 57 4.70 -1.70 -18.62
CA GLY A 57 3.90 -0.59 -19.16
C GLY A 57 4.26 0.77 -18.57
N PRO A 58 3.50 1.84 -18.90
CA PRO A 58 3.78 3.20 -18.42
C PRO A 58 3.91 3.22 -16.90
N ALA A 59 5.09 3.64 -16.41
CA ALA A 59 5.44 3.56 -15.01
C ALA A 59 4.56 4.48 -14.15
N HIS A 60 3.42 3.95 -13.68
CA HIS A 60 2.49 4.64 -12.77
C HIS A 60 3.22 5.24 -11.56
N CYS A 61 4.32 4.63 -11.16
CA CYS A 61 5.16 4.98 -10.01
C CYS A 61 6.08 6.20 -10.25
N ARG A 62 6.28 6.65 -11.50
CA ARG A 62 7.14 7.81 -11.85
C ARG A 62 6.37 9.13 -11.97
N ARG A 63 5.05 9.11 -11.84
CA ARG A 63 4.22 10.32 -11.93
C ARG A 63 4.50 11.25 -10.75
N TYR A 64 4.59 12.57 -10.99
CA TYR A 64 4.85 13.59 -9.96
C TYR A 64 3.98 13.45 -8.71
N ARG A 65 2.67 13.17 -8.90
CA ARG A 65 1.71 12.97 -7.80
C ARG A 65 2.10 11.84 -6.84
N VAL A 66 2.86 10.83 -7.31
CA VAL A 66 3.36 9.73 -6.48
C VAL A 66 4.53 10.18 -5.62
N HIS A 67 5.42 11.04 -6.12
CA HIS A 67 6.51 11.62 -5.33
C HIS A 67 5.99 12.52 -4.19
N VAL A 68 4.93 13.29 -4.45
CA VAL A 68 4.24 14.08 -3.40
C VAL A 68 3.66 13.16 -2.34
N ARG A 69 3.04 12.04 -2.74
CA ARG A 69 2.52 11.02 -1.82
C ARG A 69 3.63 10.39 -0.98
N ASP A 70 4.78 10.11 -1.57
CA ASP A 70 5.95 9.61 -0.84
C ASP A 70 6.43 10.57 0.23
N ARG A 71 6.62 11.85 -0.11
CA ARG A 71 7.07 12.84 0.87
C ARG A 71 6.12 12.92 2.06
N ARG A 72 4.81 12.97 1.79
CA ARG A 72 3.79 13.00 2.86
C ARG A 72 3.82 11.72 3.69
N ALA A 73 3.92 10.55 3.06
CA ALA A 73 4.01 9.28 3.77
C ALA A 73 5.28 9.19 4.61
N ARG A 74 6.42 9.68 4.09
CA ARG A 74 7.70 9.70 4.82
C ARG A 74 7.61 10.58 6.06
N ALA A 75 6.99 11.76 5.96
CA ALA A 75 6.75 12.63 7.11
C ALA A 75 5.88 11.94 8.17
N VAL A 76 4.75 11.35 7.78
CA VAL A 76 3.87 10.56 8.68
C VAL A 76 4.66 9.44 9.38
N LEU A 77 5.43 8.68 8.60
CA LEU A 77 6.24 7.57 9.10
C LEU A 77 7.28 8.06 10.13
N ALA A 78 7.98 9.16 9.84
CA ALA A 78 8.94 9.77 10.75
C ALA A 78 8.29 10.22 12.06
N THR A 79 7.17 10.96 11.99
CA THR A 79 6.43 11.43 13.17
C THR A 79 5.98 10.26 14.04
N LEU A 80 5.40 9.23 13.43
CA LEU A 80 4.90 8.10 14.19
C LEU A 80 6.07 7.33 14.81
N MET A 81 7.15 7.09 14.08
CA MET A 81 8.29 6.30 14.55
C MET A 81 9.16 7.01 15.60
N GLY A 82 9.03 8.34 15.73
CA GLY A 82 9.84 9.17 16.61
C GLY A 82 11.22 9.47 16.00
N ARG A 83 11.96 10.43 16.58
CA ARG A 83 13.34 10.79 16.16
C ARG A 83 14.31 9.60 16.26
N ARG A 84 13.96 8.57 17.03
CA ARG A 84 14.53 7.23 16.94
C ARG A 84 13.89 6.46 15.78
N GLY A 85 14.10 6.96 14.56
CA GLY A 85 14.19 6.04 13.45
C GLY A 85 15.19 4.93 13.81
N PRO A 86 15.05 3.71 13.29
CA PRO A 86 16.05 2.68 13.53
C PRO A 86 17.42 3.28 13.23
N ALA A 87 18.35 3.25 14.20
CA ALA A 87 19.68 3.85 14.07
C ALA A 87 20.42 3.37 12.81
N SER A 88 20.03 2.19 12.30
CA SER A 88 20.51 1.55 11.08
C SER A 88 19.79 1.96 9.78
N GLY A 89 18.83 2.89 9.81
CA GLY A 89 17.99 3.24 8.66
C GLY A 89 17.00 2.13 8.23
N ARG A 90 16.86 1.06 9.03
CA ARG A 90 16.08 -0.15 8.71
C ARG A 90 14.83 -0.32 9.57
N LEU A 91 13.66 -0.11 9.00
CA LEU A 91 12.35 -0.26 9.64
C LEU A 91 11.92 -1.73 9.70
N ARG A 92 11.63 -2.25 10.89
CA ARG A 92 10.92 -3.54 11.06
C ARG A 92 9.46 -3.30 11.45
N LEU A 93 8.52 -3.93 10.76
CA LEU A 93 7.08 -3.86 11.05
C LEU A 93 6.69 -4.90 12.12
N SER A 94 7.05 -4.64 13.38
CA SER A 94 6.60 -5.48 14.51
C SER A 94 5.11 -5.31 14.79
N PRO A 95 4.43 -6.25 15.48
CA PRO A 95 3.02 -6.13 15.86
C PRO A 95 2.68 -4.79 16.53
N ARG A 96 3.50 -4.35 17.51
CA ARG A 96 3.34 -3.05 18.18
C ARG A 96 3.41 -1.87 17.19
N ARG A 97 4.37 -1.88 16.25
CA ARG A 97 4.54 -0.82 15.25
C ARG A 97 3.38 -0.82 14.25
N VAL A 98 2.99 -1.98 13.75
CA VAL A 98 1.84 -2.12 12.83
C VAL A 98 0.56 -1.64 13.50
N ALA A 99 0.30 -2.02 14.75
CA ALA A 99 -0.86 -1.55 15.51
C ALA A 99 -0.86 -0.02 15.66
N ARG A 100 0.30 0.60 15.96
CA ARG A 100 0.43 2.06 16.06
C ARG A 100 0.16 2.75 14.72
N LEU A 101 0.73 2.22 13.63
CA LEU A 101 0.52 2.74 12.28
C LEU A 101 -0.94 2.61 11.83
N ARG A 102 -1.57 1.45 12.06
CA ARG A 102 -2.98 1.19 11.78
C ARG A 102 -3.91 2.13 12.56
N ARG A 103 -3.66 2.35 13.85
CA ARG A 103 -4.40 3.35 14.65
C ARG A 103 -4.28 4.76 14.06
N ALA A 104 -3.07 5.18 13.68
CA ALA A 104 -2.85 6.49 13.06
C ALA A 104 -3.49 6.61 11.66
N PHE A 105 -3.57 5.51 10.92
CA PHE A 105 -4.25 5.45 9.63
C PHE A 105 -5.77 5.56 9.79
N GLY A 106 -6.37 4.79 10.70
CA GLY A 106 -7.80 4.85 11.01
C GLY A 106 -8.26 6.22 11.49
N ARG A 107 -7.44 6.91 12.29
CA ARG A 107 -7.68 8.31 12.73
C ARG A 107 -7.37 9.38 11.67
N GLY A 108 -7.14 9.00 10.42
CA GLY A 108 -6.92 9.95 9.32
C GLY A 108 -5.51 10.55 9.21
N ARG A 109 -4.70 10.56 10.27
CA ARG A 109 -3.33 11.14 10.26
C ARG A 109 -2.44 10.53 9.18
N ALA A 110 -2.36 9.19 9.10
CA ALA A 110 -1.58 8.55 8.04
C ALA A 110 -2.32 8.52 6.69
N ARG A 111 -3.66 8.56 6.72
CA ARG A 111 -4.50 8.56 5.52
C ARG A 111 -4.38 9.86 4.72
N ALA A 112 -4.05 10.98 5.35
CA ALA A 112 -3.82 12.26 4.68
C ALA A 112 -2.73 12.18 3.59
N ALA A 113 -1.72 11.31 3.78
CA ALA A 113 -0.70 11.08 2.78
C ALA A 113 -1.27 10.48 1.48
N CYS A 114 -2.39 9.74 1.56
CA CYS A 114 -3.02 9.04 0.45
C CYS A 114 -3.98 9.90 -0.38
N ARG A 115 -4.06 11.22 -0.18
CA ARG A 115 -4.93 12.11 -0.97
C ARG A 115 -4.68 11.94 -2.47
N GLY A 116 -5.76 11.77 -3.24
CA GLY A 116 -5.70 11.50 -4.68
C GLY A 116 -5.22 10.10 -5.07
N CYS A 117 -5.18 9.15 -4.12
CA CYS A 117 -4.96 7.73 -4.40
C CYS A 117 -6.26 7.09 -4.89
N PRO A 118 -6.27 6.39 -6.04
CA PRO A 118 -7.48 5.73 -6.52
C PRO A 118 -7.97 4.62 -5.57
N TRP A 119 -7.07 4.04 -4.76
CA TRP A 119 -7.42 3.03 -3.75
C TRP A 119 -7.80 3.59 -2.38
N SER A 120 -7.92 4.92 -2.22
CA SER A 120 -8.26 5.57 -0.94
C SER A 120 -9.57 5.07 -0.33
N ALA A 121 -10.57 4.78 -1.16
CA ALA A 121 -11.86 4.26 -0.71
C ALA A 121 -11.74 2.82 -0.18
N LEU A 122 -11.02 1.95 -0.90
CA LEU A 122 -10.74 0.58 -0.48
C LEU A 122 -9.99 0.56 0.86
N CYS A 123 -8.88 1.29 0.97
CA CYS A 123 -8.14 1.40 2.22
C CYS A 123 -9.00 1.97 3.36
N GLY A 124 -9.95 2.86 3.04
CA GLY A 124 -10.90 3.42 3.99
C GLY A 124 -11.82 2.36 4.59
N ARG A 125 -12.41 1.49 3.75
CA ARG A 125 -13.25 0.37 4.22
C ARG A 125 -12.47 -0.61 5.09
N ILE A 126 -11.25 -0.96 4.69
CA ILE A 126 -10.38 -1.86 5.45
C ILE A 126 -9.99 -1.25 6.81
N ALA A 127 -9.75 0.07 6.86
CA ALA A 127 -9.49 0.75 8.12
C ALA A 127 -10.73 0.79 9.03
N ALA A 128 -11.92 0.98 8.45
CA ALA A 128 -13.20 0.96 9.17
C ALA A 128 -13.55 -0.43 9.72
N SER A 129 -13.17 -1.51 9.02
CA SER A 129 -13.31 -2.88 9.52
C SER A 129 -12.28 -3.27 10.57
N GLY A 130 -11.42 -2.36 11.03
CA GLY A 130 -10.39 -2.67 12.01
C GLY A 130 -9.24 -3.52 11.43
N PHE A 131 -9.02 -3.50 10.12
CA PHE A 131 -7.95 -4.21 9.42
C PHE A 131 -8.04 -5.75 9.50
N VAL A 132 -9.23 -6.31 9.76
CA VAL A 132 -9.44 -7.74 9.99
C VAL A 132 -8.95 -8.62 8.83
N ASP A 133 -9.18 -8.23 7.58
CA ASP A 133 -8.84 -9.05 6.40
C ASP A 133 -7.43 -8.77 5.85
N THR A 134 -6.59 -8.08 6.62
CA THR A 134 -5.26 -7.69 6.12
C THR A 134 -4.25 -8.81 6.24
N ARG A 135 -3.44 -9.01 5.20
CA ARG A 135 -2.46 -10.10 5.13
C ARG A 135 -1.17 -9.83 5.92
N LEU A 136 -0.93 -8.58 6.31
CA LEU A 136 0.21 -8.21 7.16
C LEU A 136 -0.08 -8.53 8.62
N LEU A 137 0.73 -9.41 9.21
CA LEU A 137 0.59 -9.92 10.58
C LEU A 137 -0.87 -10.33 10.87
N PRO A 138 -1.38 -11.37 10.17
CA PRO A 138 -2.75 -11.85 10.40
C PRO A 138 -2.88 -12.31 11.85
N ARG A 139 -4.07 -12.17 12.43
CA ARG A 139 -4.32 -12.66 13.79
C ARG A 139 -4.21 -14.20 13.75
N HIS A 140 -3.40 -14.79 14.63
CA HIS A 140 -3.30 -16.24 14.74
C HIS A 140 -4.71 -16.84 14.91
N GLY A 141 -5.08 -17.77 14.01
CA GLY A 141 -6.43 -18.33 13.90
C GLY A 141 -7.10 -18.11 12.55
N GLN A 142 -6.62 -17.17 11.72
CA GLN A 142 -7.01 -17.08 10.31
C GLN A 142 -5.96 -17.78 9.44
N ALA A 143 -6.13 -19.10 9.26
CA ALA A 143 -5.59 -19.75 8.07
C ALA A 143 -6.03 -18.94 6.85
N ALA A 144 -5.17 -18.83 5.84
CA ALA A 144 -5.44 -18.16 4.58
C ALA A 144 -6.64 -18.82 3.89
N SER A 145 -7.86 -18.47 4.28
CA SER A 145 -9.05 -18.83 3.54
C SER A 145 -9.01 -18.02 2.26
N MET A 146 -8.73 -18.71 1.16
CA MET A 146 -8.97 -18.23 -0.19
C MET A 146 -10.48 -18.01 -0.34
N ALA A 147 -10.99 -16.87 0.13
CA ALA A 147 -12.34 -16.44 -0.20
C ALA A 147 -12.40 -16.11 -1.71
N PRO A 148 -13.49 -16.49 -2.40
CA PRO A 148 -13.56 -16.45 -3.85
C PRO A 148 -13.46 -15.01 -4.35
N ALA A 149 -12.84 -14.85 -5.53
CA ALA A 149 -12.64 -13.59 -6.20
C ALA A 149 -13.96 -12.80 -6.25
N ILE A 150 -13.99 -11.65 -5.56
CA ILE A 150 -14.99 -10.62 -5.79
C ILE A 150 -14.88 -10.23 -7.26
N ARG A 151 -15.88 -10.62 -8.06
CA ARG A 151 -15.96 -10.32 -9.50
C ARG A 151 -15.68 -8.82 -9.72
N PRO A 152 -14.74 -8.45 -10.61
CA PRO A 152 -14.51 -7.05 -10.90
C PRO A 152 -15.77 -6.46 -11.55
N GLN A 153 -16.34 -5.42 -10.93
CA GLN A 153 -17.34 -4.60 -11.57
C GLN A 153 -16.71 -3.95 -12.81
N ARG A 154 -17.30 -4.22 -13.98
CA ARG A 154 -16.90 -3.63 -15.27
C ARG A 154 -16.87 -2.10 -15.12
N VAL A 155 -15.68 -1.52 -15.15
CA VAL A 155 -15.53 -0.07 -15.35
C VAL A 155 -15.86 0.19 -16.82
N ALA A 156 -17.03 0.75 -17.09
CA ALA A 156 -17.40 1.21 -18.42
C ALA A 156 -16.40 2.31 -18.85
N ALA A 157 -15.64 2.02 -19.90
CA ALA A 157 -14.81 3.02 -20.57
C ALA A 157 -15.75 3.98 -21.32
N LEU A 158 -15.92 5.19 -20.80
CA LEU A 158 -16.49 6.29 -21.56
C LEU A 158 -15.49 6.67 -22.66
N ALA A 159 -15.74 6.14 -23.87
CA ALA A 159 -15.06 6.56 -25.08
C ALA A 159 -15.52 7.98 -25.43
N ASN A 160 -14.65 8.96 -25.19
CA ASN A 160 -14.79 10.32 -25.68
C ASN A 160 -14.58 10.33 -27.20
N ARG A 161 -15.66 10.24 -27.98
CA ARG A 161 -15.62 10.47 -29.42
C ARG A 161 -15.72 11.97 -29.70
N ARG A 162 -14.58 12.51 -30.14
CA ARG A 162 -14.46 13.77 -30.88
C ARG A 162 -15.58 13.86 -31.92
N ARG A 163 -16.36 14.94 -31.91
CA ARG A 163 -17.10 15.41 -33.08
C ARG A 163 -16.37 16.64 -33.61
N GLY A 164 -15.82 16.52 -34.81
CA GLY A 164 -15.61 17.65 -35.71
C GLY A 164 -16.64 17.58 -36.84
N ARG A 165 -16.76 18.71 -37.56
CA ARG A 165 -17.72 19.09 -38.62
C ARG A 165 -19.00 19.72 -38.04
N TYR A 166 -19.40 20.94 -38.36
CA TYR A 166 -19.06 21.88 -39.45
C TYR A 166 -18.74 23.27 -38.88
#